data_AF-A0A5D2N7I6-F1
#
_entry.id   AF-A0A5D2N7I6-F1
#
_cell.length_a   1.000
_cell.length_b   1.000
_cell.length_c   1.000
_cell.angle_alpha   90.00
_cell.angle_beta   90.00
_cell.angle_gamma   90.00
#
_symmetry.space_group_name_H-M   'P 1'
#
loop_
_entity.id
_entity.type
_entity.pdbx_description
1 polymer ?
#
loop_
_entity_poly.entity_id
_entity_poly.type
_entity_poly.pdbx_seq_one_letter_code
_entity_poly.pdbx_strand_id
1 'polypeptide(L)' 'MAIASLLGWLVTFFFLISLLAIICYQLMCFIDLEIDYINHYDSAVRINKVVMPEFIIQAVFCLVDLDSRKR' A
#
# COMPACT_ATOMS: atom_id res chain seq x y z
N MET A 1 9.07 19.95 -19.75
CA MET A 1 9.91 18.80 -19.36
C MET A 1 10.06 18.67 -17.84
N ALA A 2 10.52 19.70 -17.12
CA ALA A 2 10.73 19.64 -15.66
C ALA A 2 9.46 19.45 -14.78
N ILE A 3 8.31 20.01 -15.17
CA ILE A 3 7.06 19.89 -14.39
C ILE A 3 6.51 18.46 -14.43
N ALA A 4 6.59 17.79 -15.59
CA ALA A 4 6.09 16.42 -15.75
C ALA A 4 6.91 15.41 -14.92
N SER A 5 8.24 15.57 -14.86
CA SER A 5 9.10 14.75 -14.01
C SER A 5 8.84 14.99 -12.52
N LEU A 6 8.60 16.24 -12.11
CA LEU A 6 8.25 16.56 -10.71
C LEU A 6 6.92 15.90 -10.31
N LEU A 7 5.90 15.97 -11.16
CA LEU A 7 4.61 15.34 -10.92
C LEU A 7 4.71 13.82 -10.86
N GLY A 8 5.48 13.19 -11.76
CA GLY A 8 5.72 11.74 -11.74
C GLY A 8 6.35 11.29 -10.42
N TRP A 9 7.39 11.99 -9.96
CA TRP A 9 8.03 11.72 -8.68
C TRP A 9 7.09 11.92 -7.48
N LEU A 10 6.27 12.97 -7.51
CA LEU A 10 5.32 13.24 -6.43
C LEU A 10 4.24 12.15 -6.35
N VAL A 11 3.75 11.69 -7.51
CA VAL A 11 2.77 10.59 -7.59
C VAL A 11 3.36 9.30 -7.03
N THR A 12 4.59 8.93 -7.42
CA THR A 12 5.25 7.71 -6.89
C THR A 12 5.49 7.81 -5.38
N PHE A 13 5.84 9.00 -4.87
CA PHE A 13 5.94 9.24 -3.44
C PHE A 13 4.63 8.95 -2.68
N PHE A 14 3.49 9.44 -3.17
CA PHE A 14 2.19 9.17 -2.53
C PHE A 14 1.80 7.69 -2.59
N PHE A 15 2.09 6.99 -3.69
CA PHE A 15 1.88 5.54 -3.78
C PHE A 15 2.68 4.79 -2.72
N LEU A 16 3.96 5.12 -2.54
CA LEU A 16 4.81 4.47 -1.54
C LEU A 16 4.34 4.73 -0.10
N ILE A 17 3.97 5.97 0.23
CA ILE A 17 3.42 6.30 1.55
C ILE A 17 2.09 5.57 1.80
N SER A 18 1.21 5.49 0.80
CA SER A 18 -0.05 4.75 0.92
C SER A 18 0.18 3.26 1.17
N LEU A 19 1.11 2.64 0.44
CA LEU A 19 1.47 1.23 0.64
C LEU A 19 2.10 1.00 2.01
N LEU A 20 3.00 1.89 2.44
CA LEU A 20 3.61 1.83 3.77
C LEU A 20 2.54 1.90 4.87
N ALA A 21 1.56 2.81 4.75
CA ALA A 21 0.48 2.92 5.71
C ALA A 21 -0.37 1.64 5.80
N ILE A 22 -0.68 1.01 4.66
CA ILE A 22 -1.43 -0.26 4.63
C ILE A 22 -0.63 -1.38 5.30
N ILE A 23 0.67 -1.48 5.01
CA ILE A 23 1.56 -2.48 5.65
C ILE A 23 1.65 -2.24 7.16
N CYS A 24 1.84 -1.00 7.60
CA CYS A 24 1.85 -0.66 9.02
C CYS A 24 0.54 -1.03 9.71
N TYR A 25 -0.60 -0.81 9.06
CA TYR A 25 -1.91 -1.23 9.60
C TYR A 25 -2.02 -2.75 9.73
N GLN A 26 -1.54 -3.52 8.75
CA GLN A 26 -1.52 -4.99 8.84
C GLN A 26 -0.58 -5.46 9.95
N LEU A 27 0.60 -4.84 10.11
CA LEU A 27 1.53 -5.14 11.20
C LEU A 27 0.92 -4.83 12.57
N MET A 28 0.18 -3.74 12.73
CA MET A 28 -0.58 -3.48 13.96
C MET A 28 -1.60 -4.59 14.23
N CYS A 29 -2.35 -5.04 13.21
CA CYS A 29 -3.27 -6.16 13.38
C CYS A 29 -2.56 -7.46 13.80
N PHE A 30 -1.32 -7.68 13.36
CA PHE A 30 -0.52 -8.83 13.80
C PHE A 30 0.00 -8.68 15.22
N ILE A 31 0.37 -7.46 15.63
CA ILE A 31 0.77 -7.17 17.01
C ILE A 31 -0.43 -7.34 17.96
N ASP A 32 -1.62 -6.85 17.58
CA ASP A 32 -2.87 -7.07 18.34
C ASP A 32 -3.13 -8.57 18.55
N LEU A 33 -2.78 -9.42 17.57
CA LEU A 33 -2.92 -10.88 17.67
C LEU A 33 -1.88 -11.50 18.62
N GLU A 34 -0.65 -11.01 18.61
CA GLU A 34 0.43 -11.54 19.44
C GLU A 34 0.30 -11.12 20.91
N ILE A 35 -0.04 -9.85 21.16
CA ILE A 35 0.01 -9.25 22.50
C ILE A 35 -1.36 -9.26 23.18
N ASP A 36 -2.41 -8.89 22.47
CA ASP A 36 -3.75 -8.76 23.06
C ASP A 36 -4.59 -10.03 22.91
N TYR A 37 -4.05 -11.06 22.25
CA TYR A 37 -4.74 -12.33 21.94
C TYR A 37 -6.13 -12.11 21.34
N ILE A 38 -6.27 -11.07 20.50
CA ILE A 38 -7.53 -10.80 19.81
C ILE A 38 -7.90 -11.99 18.92
N ASN A 39 -9.19 -12.18 18.69
CA ASN A 39 -9.68 -13.29 17.89
C ASN A 39 -9.10 -13.28 16.47
N HIS A 40 -8.52 -14.41 16.04
CA HIS A 40 -7.95 -14.59 14.71
C HIS A 40 -8.95 -14.31 13.57
N TYR A 41 -10.24 -14.62 13.78
CA TYR A 41 -11.27 -14.37 12.78
C TYR A 41 -11.53 -12.87 12.57
N ASP A 42 -11.53 -12.07 13.64
CA ASP A 42 -11.77 -10.64 13.53
C ASP A 42 -10.61 -9.91 12.86
N SER A 43 -9.37 -10.26 13.21
CA SER A 43 -8.18 -9.73 12.54
C SER A 43 -8.07 -10.18 11.08
N ALA A 44 -8.41 -11.43 10.76
CA ALA A 44 -8.43 -11.91 9.37
C ALA A 44 -9.44 -11.12 8.51
N VAL A 45 -10.63 -10.83 9.03
CA VAL A 45 -11.63 -10.00 8.33
C VAL A 45 -11.12 -8.58 8.13
N ARG A 46 -10.45 -7.99 9.13
CA ARG A 46 -9.83 -6.65 9.03
C ARG A 46 -8.71 -6.61 7.98
N ILE A 47 -7.82 -7.59 7.97
CA ILE A 47 -6.70 -7.68 7.02
C ILE A 47 -7.22 -7.91 5.60
N ASN A 48 -8.18 -8.81 5.39
CA ASN A 48 -8.66 -9.13 4.05
C ASN A 48 -9.33 -7.92 3.36
N LYS A 49 -9.92 -7.01 4.13
CA LYS A 49 -10.48 -5.74 3.62
C LYS A 49 -9.41 -4.79 3.08
N VAL A 50 -8.18 -4.85 3.59
CA VAL A 50 -7.08 -3.96 3.16
C VAL A 50 -6.13 -4.63 2.17
N VAL A 51 -6.08 -5.96 2.14
CA VAL A 51 -5.27 -6.73 1.18
C VAL A 51 -5.72 -6.48 -0.27
N MET A 52 -7.03 -6.51 -0.54
CA MET A 52 -7.52 -6.28 -1.90
C MET A 52 -7.16 -4.88 -2.45
N PRO A 53 -7.36 -3.77 -1.71
CA PRO A 53 -6.90 -2.46 -2.18
C PRO A 53 -5.38 -2.33 -2.24
N GLU A 54 -4.61 -3.01 -1.38
CA GLU A 54 -3.13 -3.04 -1.47
C GLU A 54 -2.65 -3.52 -2.84
N PHE A 55 -3.15 -4.69 -3.29
CA PHE A 55 -2.77 -5.26 -4.57
C PHE A 55 -3.19 -4.38 -5.76
N ILE A 56 -4.33 -3.70 -5.67
CA ILE A 56 -4.77 -2.76 -6.70
C ILE A 56 -3.81 -1.58 -6.78
N ILE A 57 -3.42 -1.00 -5.63
CA ILE A 57 -2.48 0.12 -5.57
C ILE A 57 -1.09 -0.29 -6.09
N GLN A 58 -0.61 -1.49 -5.74
CA GLN A 58 0.65 -2.03 -6.27
C GLN A 58 0.61 -2.24 -7.79
N ALA A 59 -0.48 -2.79 -8.31
CA ALA A 59 -0.65 -3.00 -9.75
C ALA A 59 -0.65 -1.67 -10.52
N VAL A 60 -1.41 -0.68 -10.03
CA VAL A 60 -1.43 0.68 -10.62
C VAL A 60 -0.06 1.33 -10.57
N PHE A 61 0.63 1.24 -9.42
CA PHE A 61 1.98 1.79 -9.26
C PHE A 61 2.96 1.21 -10.28
N CYS A 62 2.95 -0.11 -10.50
CA CYS A 62 3.83 -0.77 -11.45
C CYS A 62 3.55 -0.35 -12.90
N LEU A 63 2.27 -0.17 -13.27
CA LEU A 63 1.90 0.33 -14.60
C LEU A 63 2.33 1.78 -14.83
N VAL A 64 2.17 2.64 -13.82
CA VAL A 64 2.60 4.05 -13.89
C VAL A 64 4.11 4.18 -14.02
N ASP A 65 4.88 3.38 -13.29
CA ASP A 65 6.35 3.39 -13.39
C ASP A 65 6.83 2.85 -14.74
N LEU A 66 6.19 1.79 -15.26
CA LEU A 66 6.51 1.25 -16.58
C LEU A 66 6.26 2.25 -17.72
N ASP A 67 5.14 3.00 -17.69
CA ASP A 67 4.88 4.07 -18.66
C ASP A 67 5.90 5.22 -18.54
N SER A 68 6.29 5.53 -17.30
CA SER A 68 7.29 6.56 -17.01
C SER A 68 8.68 6.20 -17.56
N ARG A 69 9.01 4.91 -17.66
CA ARG A 69 10.29 4.42 -18.19
C ARG A 69 10.35 4.36 -19.72
N LYS A 70 9.21 4.36 -20.41
CA LYS A 70 9.13 4.32 -21.89
C LYS A 70 9.30 5.70 -22.54
N ARG A 71 9.33 6.78 -21.77
CA ARG A 71 9.48 8.16 -22.23
C ARG A 71 10.88 8.72 -22.03
#